data_AF-A0A945HHA6-F1
#
_entry.id   AF-A0A945HHA6-F1
#
_cell.length_a   1.000
_cell.length_b   1.000
_cell.length_c   1.000
_cell.angle_alpha   90.00
_cell.angle_beta   90.00
_cell.angle_gamma   90.00
#
_symmetry.space_group_name_H-M   'P 1'
#
loop_
_entity.id
_entity.type
_entity.pdbx_description
1 polymer ?
#
loop_
_entity_poly.entity_id
_entity_poly.type
_entity_poly.pdbx_seq_one_letter_code
_entity_poly.pdbx_strand_id
1 'polypeptide(L)'
;MSDERTRRLQERYVETMDKVSEDRKEACLTCGTEWYASKHIDGLCYTCWNAGKPGETELRKRAERKAQALHFFMLLLFIGSLLLVFNIIEF
;
A
#
# COMPACT_ATOMS: atom_id res chain seq x y z
N MET A 1 37.63 -18.87 -18.02
CA MET A 1 36.50 -19.19 -18.93
C MET A 1 35.11 -19.10 -18.28
N SER A 2 34.98 -19.03 -16.94
CA SER A 2 33.69 -18.86 -16.25
C SER A 2 33.12 -17.43 -16.31
N ASP A 3 33.99 -16.41 -16.30
CA ASP A 3 33.58 -14.99 -16.23
C ASP A 3 32.73 -14.53 -17.43
N GLU A 4 33.14 -14.91 -18.64
CA GLU A 4 32.47 -14.52 -19.87
C GLU A 4 31.03 -15.08 -19.96
N ARG A 5 30.82 -16.28 -19.40
CA ARG A 5 29.48 -16.90 -19.34
C ARG A 5 28.59 -16.20 -18.31
N THR A 6 29.15 -15.83 -17.16
CA THR A 6 28.42 -15.09 -16.12
C THR A 6 28.02 -13.71 -16.61
N ARG A 7 28.91 -13.00 -17.32
CA ARG A 7 28.62 -11.67 -17.88
C ARG A 7 27.47 -11.69 -18.89
N ARG A 8 27.48 -12.66 -19.80
CA ARG A 8 26.39 -12.83 -20.80
C ARG A 8 25.05 -13.25 -20.17
N LEU A 9 25.08 -13.95 -19.04
CA LEU A 9 23.87 -14.29 -18.29
C LEU A 9 23.30 -13.06 -17.58
N GLN A 10 24.16 -12.22 -16.99
CA GLN A 10 23.74 -10.94 -16.42
C GLN A 10 23.16 -10.00 -17.48
N GLU A 11 23.82 -9.84 -18.63
CA GLU A 11 23.32 -9.01 -19.73
C GLU A 11 21.94 -9.48 -20.20
N ARG A 12 21.75 -10.79 -20.40
CA ARG A 12 20.43 -11.35 -20.77
C ARG A 12 19.39 -11.16 -19.68
N TYR A 13 19.77 -11.28 -18.41
CA TYR A 13 18.86 -11.12 -17.29
C TYR A 13 18.35 -9.69 -17.20
N VAL A 14 19.23 -8.70 -17.37
CA VAL A 14 18.86 -7.27 -17.42
C VAL A 14 17.96 -6.99 -18.61
N GLU A 15 18.30 -7.47 -19.81
CA GLU A 15 17.50 -7.24 -21.01
C GLU A 15 16.12 -7.90 -20.95
N THR A 16 16.02 -9.08 -20.31
CA THR A 16 14.73 -9.77 -20.11
C THR A 16 13.89 -9.05 -19.06
N MET A 17 14.52 -8.55 -17.99
CA MET A 17 13.82 -7.75 -16.98
C MET A 17 13.29 -6.45 -17.58
N ASP A 18 14.08 -5.73 -18.37
CA ASP A 18 13.62 -4.51 -19.04
C ASP A 18 12.40 -4.78 -19.93
N LYS A 19 12.45 -5.82 -20.77
CA LYS A 19 11.32 -6.20 -21.67
C LYS A 19 10.07 -6.66 -20.92
N VAL A 20 10.21 -7.48 -19.87
CA VAL A 20 9.06 -7.95 -19.07
C VAL A 20 8.39 -6.81 -18.29
N SER A 21 9.15 -5.76 -18.03
CA SER A 21 8.73 -4.62 -17.23
C SER A 21 8.04 -3.53 -18.06
N GLU A 22 8.33 -3.44 -19.36
CA GLU A 22 7.69 -2.52 -20.31
C GLU A 22 6.23 -2.89 -20.65
N ASP A 23 5.82 -4.14 -20.43
CA ASP A 23 4.50 -4.58 -20.92
C ASP A 23 3.33 -4.29 -19.97
N ARG A 24 3.59 -3.93 -18.69
CA ARG A 24 2.53 -3.63 -17.73
C ARG A 24 2.50 -2.15 -17.40
N LYS A 25 1.58 -1.44 -18.04
CA LYS A 25 1.16 -0.11 -17.61
C LYS A 25 0.13 -0.21 -16.50
N GLU A 26 0.34 0.54 -15.43
CA GLU A 26 -0.62 0.70 -14.35
C GLU A 26 -0.97 2.19 -14.22
N ALA A 27 -2.17 2.49 -13.70
CA ALA A 27 -2.57 3.87 -13.43
C ALA A 27 -2.04 4.31 -12.07
N CYS A 28 -1.47 5.52 -12.00
CA CYS A 28 -1.04 6.10 -10.73
C CYS A 28 -2.24 6.29 -9.78
N LEU A 29 -2.12 5.81 -8.53
CA LEU A 29 -3.16 5.91 -7.50
C LEU A 29 -3.53 7.36 -7.13
N THR A 30 -2.62 8.32 -7.35
CA THR A 30 -2.86 9.73 -7.00
C THR A 30 -3.41 10.55 -8.15
N CYS A 31 -2.85 10.41 -9.35
CA CYS A 31 -3.16 11.29 -10.49
C CYS A 31 -3.79 10.57 -11.69
N GLY A 32 -3.89 9.24 -11.66
CA GLY A 32 -4.46 8.44 -12.75
C GLY A 32 -3.58 8.31 -13.99
N THR A 33 -2.41 8.94 -14.03
CA THR A 33 -1.49 8.85 -15.18
C THR A 33 -0.99 7.42 -15.35
N GLU A 34 -1.09 6.87 -16.55
CA GLU A 34 -0.51 5.57 -16.91
C GLU A 34 1.01 5.64 -16.89
N TRP A 35 1.63 4.63 -16.29
CA TRP A 35 3.08 4.51 -16.21
C TRP A 35 3.48 3.04 -16.13
N TYR A 36 4.74 2.74 -16.48
CA TYR A 36 5.24 1.36 -16.50
C TYR A 36 5.47 0.85 -15.07
N ALA A 37 4.77 -0.23 -14.71
CA ALA A 37 4.83 -0.92 -13.42
C ALA A 37 6.21 -1.54 -13.12
N SER A 38 7.11 -1.57 -14.11
CA SER A 38 8.52 -1.93 -13.98
C SER A 38 9.24 -1.28 -12.81
N LYS A 39 8.85 -0.04 -12.50
CA LYS A 39 9.42 0.77 -11.43
C LYS A 39 8.49 0.80 -10.24
N HIS A 40 8.02 -0.35 -9.78
CA HIS A 40 7.00 -0.49 -8.74
C HIS A 40 7.31 0.37 -7.50
N ILE A 41 6.69 1.54 -7.42
CA ILE A 41 6.84 2.56 -6.38
C ILE A 41 5.46 2.76 -5.76
N ASP A 42 5.00 1.75 -5.01
CA ASP A 42 3.77 1.80 -4.18
C ASP A 42 2.52 2.36 -4.91
N GLY A 43 2.38 2.04 -6.21
CA GLY A 43 1.29 2.48 -7.08
C GLY A 43 1.34 3.95 -7.52
N LEU A 44 2.47 4.64 -7.39
CA LEU A 44 2.64 6.04 -7.75
C LEU A 44 3.58 6.24 -8.93
N CYS A 45 3.17 7.06 -9.90
CA CYS A 45 4.09 7.53 -10.91
C CYS A 45 5.27 8.31 -10.30
N TYR A 46 6.40 8.35 -11.01
CA TYR A 46 7.63 9.00 -10.54
C TYR A 46 7.40 10.42 -10.02
N THR A 47 6.57 11.22 -10.70
CA THR A 47 6.26 12.59 -10.29
C THR A 47 5.51 12.65 -8.96
N CYS A 48 4.49 11.80 -8.77
CA CYS A 48 3.73 11.76 -7.51
C CYS A 48 4.56 11.21 -6.35
N TRP A 49 5.39 10.20 -6.61
CA TRP A 49 6.32 9.70 -5.61
C TRP A 49 7.36 10.76 -5.21
N ASN A 50 7.98 11.45 -6.18
CA ASN A 50 8.97 12.49 -5.89
C ASN A 50 8.34 13.71 -5.18
N ALA A 51 7.05 13.95 -5.38
CA ALA A 51 6.27 14.94 -4.64
C ALA A 51 5.87 14.47 -3.22
N GLY A 52 6.29 13.27 -2.78
CA GLY A 52 5.99 12.73 -1.46
C GLY A 52 4.52 12.36 -1.26
N LYS A 53 3.80 12.02 -2.33
CA LYS A 53 2.39 11.60 -2.22
C LYS A 53 2.29 10.25 -1.51
N PRO A 54 1.21 10.00 -0.73
CA PRO A 54 1.03 8.73 -0.05
C PRO A 54 0.70 7.63 -1.08
N GLY A 55 1.49 6.57 -1.09
CA GLY A 55 1.21 5.38 -1.88
C GLY A 55 0.22 4.44 -1.17
N GLU A 56 -0.01 3.28 -1.78
CA GLU A 56 -0.98 2.28 -1.31
C GLU A 56 -0.74 1.87 0.15
N THR A 57 0.52 1.63 0.51
CA THR A 57 0.88 1.17 1.86
C THR A 57 0.51 2.18 2.93
N GLU A 58 0.79 3.46 2.70
CA GLU A 58 0.45 4.54 3.63
C GLU A 58 -1.06 4.78 3.71
N LEU A 59 -1.78 4.68 2.58
CA LEU A 59 -3.23 4.77 2.56
C LEU A 59 -3.86 3.64 3.38
N ARG A 60 -3.36 2.42 3.24
CA ARG A 60 -3.82 1.26 4.00
C ARG A 60 -3.57 1.41 5.50
N LYS A 61 -2.37 1.84 5.92
CA LYS A 61 -2.09 2.14 7.34
C LYS A 61 -3.01 3.21 7.93
N ARG A 62 -3.40 4.22 7.14
CA ARG A 62 -4.36 5.24 7.58
C ARG A 62 -5.76 4.66 7.74
N ALA A 63 -6.18 3.78 6.84
CA ALA A 63 -7.46 3.08 6.94
C ALA A 63 -7.51 2.17 8.17
N GLU A 64 -6.46 1.38 8.42
CA GLU A 64 -6.36 0.49 9.57
C GLU A 64 -6.43 1.26 10.90
N ARG A 65 -5.72 2.39 11.02
CA ARG A 65 -5.80 3.27 12.21
C ARG A 65 -7.21 3.82 12.45
N LYS A 66 -7.92 4.21 11.39
CA LYS A 66 -9.31 4.67 11.49
C LYS A 66 -10.25 3.55 11.95
N ALA A 67 -10.06 2.35 11.41
CA ALA A 67 -10.86 1.18 11.80
C ALA A 67 -10.65 0.83 13.28
N GLN A 68 -9.41 0.86 13.76
CA GLN A 68 -9.10 0.61 15.18
C GLN A 68 -9.74 1.64 16.11
N ALA A 69 -9.68 2.93 15.76
CA ALA A 69 -10.31 3.98 16.56
C ALA A 69 -11.84 3.80 16.64
N LEU A 70 -12.47 3.43 15.52
CA LEU A 70 -13.91 3.22 15.47
C LEU A 70 -14.34 1.99 16.29
N HIS A 71 -13.55 0.91 16.24
CA HIS A 71 -13.75 -0.26 17.09
C HIS A 71 -13.67 0.08 18.58
N PHE A 72 -12.65 0.83 18.98
CA PHE A 72 -12.48 1.23 20.39
C PHE A 72 -13.65 2.10 20.86
N PHE A 73 -14.10 3.05 20.04
CA PHE A 73 -15.25 3.89 20.35
C PHE A 73 -16.54 3.09 20.52
N MET A 74 -16.81 2.12 19.63
CA MET A 74 -17.97 1.22 19.80
C MET A 74 -17.90 0.42 21.10
N LEU A 75 -16.71 -0.04 21.49
CA LEU A 75 -16.52 -0.80 22.72
C LEU A 75 -16.83 0.05 23.97
N LEU A 76 -16.38 1.31 23.97
CA LEU A 76 -16.71 2.27 25.04
C LEU A 76 -18.21 2.55 25.13
N LEU A 77 -18.89 2.74 24.00
CA LEU A 77 -20.34 2.93 23.98
C LEU A 77 -21.08 1.71 24.51
N PHE A 78 -20.62 0.50 24.15
CA PHE A 78 -21.21 -0.73 24.64
C PHE A 78 -21.07 -0.87 26.15
N ILE A 79 -19.86 -0.68 26.69
CA ILE A 79 -19.61 -0.72 28.15
C ILE A 79 -20.42 0.35 28.87
N GLY A 80 -20.43 1.59 28.34
CA GLY A 80 -21.22 2.69 28.91
C GLY A 80 -22.71 2.36 28.95
N SER A 81 -23.25 1.75 27.90
CA SER A 81 -24.66 1.34 27.85
C SER A 81 -24.98 0.25 28.89
N LEU A 82 -24.09 -0.72 29.08
CA LEU A 82 -24.25 -1.75 30.11
C LEU A 82 -24.26 -1.16 31.51
N LEU A 83 -23.34 -0.25 31.83
CA LEU A 83 -23.28 0.41 33.14
C LEU A 83 -24.56 1.21 33.42
N LEU A 84 -25.14 1.84 32.39
CA LEU A 84 -26.39 2.58 32.50
C LEU A 84 -27.57 1.64 32.81
N VAL A 85 -27.65 0.50 32.11
CA VAL A 85 -28.66 -0.53 32.38
C VAL A 85 -28.51 -1.12 33.79
N PHE A 86 -27.29 -1.44 34.22
CA PHE A 86 -27.05 -1.96 35.57
C PHE A 86 -27.47 -0.95 36.67
N ASN A 87 -27.16 0.34 36.50
CA ASN A 87 -27.60 1.37 37.44
C ASN A 87 -29.12 1.51 37.51
N ILE A 88 -29.84 1.25 36.41
CA ILE A 88 -31.32 1.29 36.41
C ILE A 88 -31.90 0.08 37.15
N ILE A 89 -31.25 -1.09 37.10
CA ILE A 89 -31.77 -2.33 37.71
C ILE A 89 -31.62 -2.33 39.23
N GLU A 90 -30.60 -1.67 39.79
CA GLU A 90 -30.39 -1.58 41.24
C GLU A 90 -31.27 -0.55 41.96
N PHE A 91 -32.04 0.27 41.21
CA PHE A 91 -32.90 1.33 41.74
C PHE A 91 -34.39 0.92 41.72
#